data_AF-A0A522B3L3-F1
#
_entry.id   AF-A0A522B3L3-F1
#
_cell.length_a   1.000
_cell.length_b   1.000
_cell.length_c   1.000
_cell.angle_alpha   90.00
_cell.angle_beta   90.00
_cell.angle_gamma   90.00
#
_symmetry.space_group_name_H-M   'P 1'
#
loop_
_entity.id
_entity.type
_entity.pdbx_description
1 polymer ?
#
loop_
_entity_poly.entity_id
_entity_poly.type
_entity_poly.pdbx_seq_one_letter_code
_entity_poly.pdbx_strand_id
1 'polypeptide(L)'
;MTIEKQLAAVGCFLLSGCMTLAGTPTAFSSCSVDQVWDTAIVTLGDFQLQTDDKTAGVLETKWVEVASTTRAGVLEREVNKERVRYAVEVKPEGRGAAATVLQLREEWSPMGARSRQWRAIPGHASEEEALAAAITRHLKEKGC
;
A
#
# COMPACT_ATOMS: atom_id res chain seq x y z
N MET A 1 19.27 -29.01 -46.65
CA MET A 1 19.76 -27.62 -46.73
C MET A 1 19.45 -26.98 -45.39
N THR A 2 20.44 -26.96 -44.51
CA THR A 2 20.34 -26.54 -43.11
C THR A 2 20.68 -25.06 -43.03
N ILE A 3 19.81 -24.23 -42.45
CA ILE A 3 20.14 -22.81 -42.19
C ILE A 3 19.88 -22.54 -40.71
N GLU A 4 21.00 -22.40 -40.00
CA GLU A 4 21.10 -22.02 -38.60
C GLU A 4 20.91 -20.51 -38.40
N LYS A 5 20.57 -20.17 -37.14
CA LYS A 5 20.77 -18.89 -36.44
C LYS A 5 19.95 -17.70 -36.93
N GLN A 6 19.03 -17.25 -36.07
CA GLN A 6 19.25 -16.00 -35.32
C GLN A 6 18.56 -16.07 -33.95
N LEU A 7 19.35 -16.09 -32.87
CA LEU A 7 18.89 -15.73 -31.53
C LEU A 7 18.78 -14.20 -31.50
N ALA A 8 17.56 -13.67 -31.60
CA ALA A 8 17.27 -12.31 -31.17
C ALA A 8 16.81 -12.37 -29.71
N ALA A 9 17.76 -12.35 -28.78
CA ALA A 9 17.48 -12.10 -27.37
C ALA A 9 17.04 -10.64 -27.24
N VAL A 10 15.73 -10.39 -27.35
CA VAL A 10 15.11 -9.12 -27.00
C VAL A 10 15.17 -9.02 -25.48
N GLY A 11 16.25 -8.42 -24.98
CA GLY A 11 16.42 -8.07 -23.58
C GLY A 11 15.33 -7.06 -23.19
N CYS A 12 14.31 -7.55 -22.50
CA CYS A 12 13.30 -6.74 -21.87
C CYS A 12 13.96 -5.97 -20.72
N PHE A 13 14.38 -4.72 -20.97
CA PHE A 13 14.78 -3.78 -19.93
C PHE A 13 13.51 -3.38 -19.17
N LEU A 14 13.09 -4.23 -18.23
CA LEU A 14 12.09 -3.87 -17.25
C LEU A 14 12.70 -2.79 -16.36
N LEU A 15 12.19 -1.57 -16.51
CA LEU A 15 12.40 -0.48 -15.59
C LEU A 15 11.76 -0.87 -14.25
N SER A 16 12.50 -1.62 -13.44
CA SER A 16 12.23 -1.77 -12.02
C SER A 16 12.46 -0.40 -11.40
N GLY A 17 11.41 0.41 -11.34
CA GLY A 17 11.41 1.63 -10.52
C GLY A 17 11.75 1.21 -9.10
N CYS A 18 12.96 1.53 -8.66
CA CYS A 18 13.41 1.27 -7.30
C CYS A 18 12.70 2.30 -6.40
N MET A 19 11.45 2.01 -6.00
CA MET A 19 10.87 2.68 -4.85
C MET A 19 11.71 2.27 -3.65
N THR A 20 12.55 3.18 -3.20
CA THR A 20 13.25 3.04 -1.93
C THR A 20 12.17 3.13 -0.84
N LEU A 21 11.82 2.00 -0.20
CA LEU A 21 10.97 1.93 1.01
C LEU A 21 11.65 2.58 2.24
N ALA A 22 12.72 3.34 2.07
CA ALA A 22 13.38 4.04 3.16
C ALA A 22 12.48 5.19 3.63
N GLY A 23 11.83 5.01 4.78
CA GLY A 23 10.97 6.02 5.41
C GLY A 23 9.48 5.68 5.46
N THR A 24 9.05 4.53 4.93
CA THR A 24 7.67 4.05 5.13
C THR A 24 7.49 3.55 6.57
N PRO A 25 6.39 3.89 7.27
CA PRO A 25 6.17 3.43 8.64
C PRO A 25 6.15 1.91 8.76
N THR A 26 7.00 1.38 9.62
CA THR A 26 7.19 -0.06 9.80
C THR A 26 7.08 -0.45 11.28
N ALA A 27 6.25 -1.45 11.57
CA ALA A 27 6.17 -2.11 12.86
C ALA A 27 7.16 -3.30 12.90
N PHE A 28 8.19 -3.21 13.74
CA PHE A 28 9.16 -4.29 13.94
C PHE A 28 8.78 -5.15 15.15
N SER A 29 9.04 -6.45 15.04
CA SER A 29 8.74 -7.40 16.11
C SER A 29 9.71 -8.57 16.13
N SER A 30 9.96 -9.13 17.32
CA SER A 30 10.64 -10.43 17.46
C SER A 30 9.72 -11.63 17.24
N CYS A 31 8.42 -11.40 17.04
CA CYS A 31 7.44 -12.45 16.76
C CYS A 31 7.60 -13.04 15.36
N SER A 32 7.03 -14.23 15.16
CA SER A 32 7.06 -14.89 13.85
C SER A 32 6.27 -14.09 12.80
N VAL A 33 6.57 -14.35 11.53
CA VAL A 33 5.80 -13.79 10.41
C VAL A 33 4.30 -14.09 10.56
N ASP A 34 3.94 -15.29 11.01
CA ASP A 34 2.53 -15.67 11.22
C ASP A 34 1.84 -14.80 12.28
N GLN A 35 2.52 -14.55 13.40
CA GLN A 35 1.96 -13.71 14.46
C GLN A 35 1.81 -12.25 14.01
N VAL A 36 2.77 -11.74 13.24
CA VAL A 36 2.69 -10.38 12.69
C VAL A 36 1.60 -10.30 11.63
N TRP A 37 1.47 -11.30 10.77
CA TRP A 37 0.43 -11.42 9.76
C TRP A 37 -0.98 -11.40 10.38
N ASP A 38 -1.24 -12.28 11.34
CA ASP A 38 -2.55 -12.38 11.98
C ASP A 38 -2.89 -11.08 12.73
N THR A 39 -1.88 -10.42 13.31
CA THR A 39 -2.07 -9.14 13.98
C THR A 39 -2.37 -8.01 13.00
N ALA A 40 -1.72 -8.00 11.84
CA ALA A 40 -2.01 -7.04 10.78
C ALA A 40 -3.43 -7.24 10.22
N ILE A 41 -3.90 -8.48 10.03
CA ILE A 41 -5.29 -8.78 9.63
C ILE A 41 -6.28 -8.20 10.64
N VAL A 42 -6.08 -8.46 11.94
CA VAL A 42 -6.97 -7.95 13.00
C VAL A 42 -6.99 -6.43 13.00
N THR A 43 -5.83 -5.80 12.86
CA THR A 43 -5.72 -4.32 12.83
C THR A 43 -6.39 -3.73 11.60
N LEU A 44 -6.30 -4.39 10.45
CA LEU A 44 -6.94 -3.98 9.20
C LEU A 44 -8.44 -4.30 9.14
N GLY A 45 -8.99 -5.02 10.12
CA GLY A 45 -10.40 -5.40 10.17
C GLY A 45 -11.36 -4.22 10.02
N ASP A 46 -10.95 -3.04 10.50
CA ASP A 46 -11.72 -1.79 10.40
C ASP A 46 -11.79 -1.22 8.97
N PHE A 47 -10.91 -1.65 8.07
CA PHE A 47 -10.75 -1.08 6.71
C PHE A 47 -11.30 -1.97 5.58
N GLN A 48 -12.02 -3.04 5.90
CA GLN A 48 -12.51 -4.05 4.95
C GLN A 48 -11.39 -4.67 4.11
N LEU A 49 -10.87 -5.80 4.56
CA LEU A 49 -9.84 -6.55 3.83
C LEU A 49 -10.36 -6.99 2.45
N GLN A 50 -9.52 -6.80 1.43
CA GLN A 50 -9.77 -7.23 0.05
C GLN A 50 -8.89 -8.42 -0.34
N THR A 51 -7.61 -8.39 0.03
CA THR A 51 -6.62 -9.39 -0.33
C THR A 51 -5.78 -9.74 0.89
N ASP A 52 -5.52 -11.03 1.10
CA ASP A 52 -4.65 -11.57 2.13
C ASP A 52 -3.66 -12.59 1.55
N ASP A 53 -2.81 -12.15 0.63
CA ASP A 53 -1.83 -13.02 0.00
C ASP A 53 -0.61 -13.22 0.89
N LYS A 54 -0.68 -14.23 1.77
CA LYS A 54 0.40 -14.60 2.68
C LYS A 54 1.65 -15.10 1.95
N THR A 55 1.51 -15.60 0.72
CA THR A 55 2.65 -16.05 -0.09
C THR A 55 3.44 -14.87 -0.62
N ALA A 56 2.74 -13.82 -1.07
CA ALA A 56 3.35 -12.55 -1.46
C ALA A 56 3.75 -11.68 -0.25
N GLY A 57 3.22 -11.99 0.95
CA GLY A 57 3.44 -11.18 2.15
C GLY A 57 2.69 -9.86 2.11
N VAL A 58 1.54 -9.78 1.42
CA VAL A 58 0.79 -8.52 1.22
C VAL A 58 -0.67 -8.66 1.65
N LEU A 59 -1.09 -7.75 2.52
CA LEU A 59 -2.48 -7.50 2.87
C LEU A 59 -2.95 -6.22 2.17
N GLU A 60 -4.11 -6.24 1.52
CA GLU A 60 -4.72 -5.04 0.93
C GLU A 60 -6.15 -4.85 1.40
N THR A 61 -6.52 -3.60 1.65
CA THR A 61 -7.92 -3.23 1.93
C THR A 61 -8.68 -2.91 0.66
N LYS A 62 -10.01 -2.82 0.76
CA LYS A 62 -10.82 -2.23 -0.30
C LYS A 62 -10.51 -0.74 -0.45
N TRP A 63 -10.79 -0.23 -1.64
CA TRP A 63 -10.86 1.21 -1.86
C TRP A 63 -12.07 1.78 -1.13
N VAL A 64 -11.86 2.82 -0.32
CA VAL A 64 -12.91 3.54 0.40
C VAL A 64 -12.87 5.00 -0.01
N GLU A 65 -14.02 5.57 -0.40
CA GLU A 65 -14.12 7.01 -0.66
C GLU A 65 -13.99 7.78 0.66
N VAL A 66 -13.14 8.82 0.66
CA VAL A 66 -12.88 9.70 1.80
C VAL A 66 -13.18 11.14 1.44
N ALA A 67 -13.25 12.01 2.45
CA ALA A 67 -13.38 13.44 2.21
C ALA A 67 -12.24 13.93 1.31
N SER A 68 -12.60 14.63 0.22
CA SER A 68 -11.59 15.15 -0.69
C SER A 68 -10.89 16.34 -0.06
N THR A 69 -9.56 16.26 -0.01
CA THR A 69 -8.66 17.35 0.35
C THR A 69 -8.56 18.44 -0.72
N THR A 70 -8.98 18.14 -1.95
CA THR A 70 -8.98 19.10 -3.06
C THR A 70 -10.39 19.63 -3.37
N ARG A 71 -10.50 20.96 -3.50
CA ARG A 71 -11.74 21.63 -3.92
C ARG A 71 -11.72 21.94 -5.40
N ALA A 72 -12.89 21.94 -6.04
CA ALA A 72 -13.00 22.16 -7.46
C ALA A 72 -13.44 23.60 -7.80
N GLY A 73 -12.53 24.38 -8.39
CA GLY A 73 -12.78 25.73 -8.91
C GLY A 73 -12.92 26.83 -7.84
N VAL A 74 -13.16 28.07 -8.30
CA VAL A 74 -13.28 29.30 -7.47
C VAL A 74 -14.48 29.27 -6.51
N LEU A 75 -15.45 28.38 -6.76
CA LEU A 75 -16.68 28.24 -5.98
C LEU A 75 -16.63 27.06 -4.99
N GLU A 76 -15.46 26.49 -4.74
CA GLU A 76 -15.22 25.51 -3.68
C GLU A 76 -16.17 24.31 -3.68
N ARG A 77 -16.66 23.89 -4.85
CA ARG A 77 -17.64 22.80 -4.91
C ARG A 77 -16.98 21.47 -4.55
N GLU A 78 -17.59 20.73 -3.63
CA GLU A 78 -17.21 19.36 -3.24
C GLU A 78 -17.60 18.34 -4.34
N VAL A 79 -17.05 18.51 -5.54
CA VAL A 79 -17.29 17.59 -6.66
C VAL A 79 -16.09 16.70 -6.95
N ASN A 80 -14.94 17.00 -6.34
CA ASN A 80 -13.80 16.09 -6.36
C ASN A 80 -14.05 14.93 -5.40
N LYS A 81 -13.50 13.78 -5.73
CA LYS A 81 -13.57 12.58 -4.90
C LYS A 81 -12.16 12.13 -4.59
N GLU A 82 -11.96 11.60 -3.40
CA GLU A 82 -10.74 10.91 -3.05
C GLU A 82 -11.08 9.51 -2.55
N ARG A 83 -10.18 8.57 -2.79
CA ARG A 83 -10.27 7.22 -2.26
C ARG A 83 -8.94 6.76 -1.72
N VAL A 84 -8.99 5.93 -0.69
CA VAL A 84 -7.82 5.33 -0.03
C VAL A 84 -7.92 3.82 -0.03
N ARG A 85 -6.76 3.17 -0.07
CA ARG A 85 -6.55 1.76 0.23
C ARG A 85 -5.27 1.67 1.05
N TYR A 86 -5.25 0.78 2.04
CA TYR A 86 -4.02 0.40 2.72
C TYR A 86 -3.46 -0.88 2.13
N ALA A 87 -2.14 -0.91 1.99
CA ALA A 87 -1.35 -2.11 1.74
C ALA A 87 -0.39 -2.31 2.92
N VAL A 88 -0.33 -3.52 3.45
CA VAL A 88 0.62 -3.88 4.51
C VAL A 88 1.49 -5.03 4.00
N GLU A 89 2.78 -4.77 3.86
CA GLU A 89 3.79 -5.78 3.55
C GLU A 89 4.29 -6.40 4.85
N VAL A 90 4.18 -7.72 5.01
CA VAL A 90 4.74 -8.47 6.14
C VAL A 90 5.86 -9.36 5.65
N LYS A 91 7.06 -9.19 6.21
CA LYS A 91 8.24 -9.97 5.83
C LYS A 91 9.11 -10.35 7.02
N PRO A 92 9.91 -11.43 6.93
CA PRO A 92 10.95 -11.72 7.92
C PRO A 92 11.94 -10.56 8.01
N GLU A 93 12.33 -10.19 9.23
CA GLU A 93 13.33 -9.14 9.49
C GLU A 93 14.15 -9.52 10.73
N GLY A 94 15.46 -9.73 10.54
CA GLY A 94 16.35 -10.20 11.60
C GLY A 94 15.90 -11.53 12.22
N ARG A 95 15.55 -11.52 13.52
CA ARG A 95 15.06 -12.69 14.26
C ARG A 95 13.54 -12.78 14.36
N GLY A 96 12.82 -11.85 13.75
CA GLY A 96 11.36 -11.82 13.77
C GLY A 96 10.80 -11.36 12.43
N ALA A 97 9.87 -10.41 12.47
CA ALA A 97 9.19 -9.92 11.29
C ALA A 97 8.91 -8.42 11.38
N ALA A 98 8.71 -7.83 10.22
CA ALA A 98 8.35 -6.43 10.04
C ALA A 98 7.04 -6.32 9.25
N ALA A 99 6.16 -5.42 9.66
CA ALA A 99 4.97 -5.02 8.91
C ALA A 99 5.12 -3.57 8.46
N THR A 100 5.27 -3.36 7.15
CA THR A 100 5.42 -2.04 6.54
C THR A 100 4.09 -1.57 5.97
N VAL A 101 3.67 -0.37 6.32
CA VAL A 101 2.38 0.20 5.93
C VAL A 101 2.57 1.19 4.78
N LEU A 102 1.70 1.08 3.79
CA LEU A 102 1.57 2.03 2.69
C LEU A 102 0.10 2.39 2.49
N GLN A 103 -0.19 3.67 2.31
CA GLN A 103 -1.48 4.14 1.86
C GLN A 103 -1.42 4.50 0.37
N LEU A 104 -2.20 3.80 -0.41
CA LEU A 104 -2.51 4.16 -1.79
C LEU A 104 -3.68 5.14 -1.78
N ARG A 105 -3.49 6.30 -2.39
CA ARG A 105 -4.49 7.37 -2.40
C ARG A 105 -4.68 7.88 -3.81
N GLU A 106 -5.93 8.06 -4.20
CA GLU A 106 -6.27 8.55 -5.54
C GLU A 106 -7.31 9.67 -5.46
N GLU A 107 -7.16 10.65 -6.34
CA GLU A 107 -8.14 11.70 -6.55
C GLU A 107 -8.82 11.56 -7.90
N TRP A 108 -10.08 11.98 -7.96
CA TRP A 108 -10.87 12.10 -9.17
C TRP A 108 -11.49 13.48 -9.23
N SER A 109 -11.40 14.13 -10.40
CA SER A 109 -12.04 15.42 -10.63
C SER A 109 -12.91 15.38 -11.89
N PRO A 110 -14.10 16.00 -11.86
CA PRO A 110 -14.92 16.16 -13.05
C PRO A 110 -14.39 17.27 -13.98
N MET A 111 -13.43 18.08 -13.54
CA MET A 111 -12.92 19.25 -14.26
C MET A 111 -11.43 19.10 -14.62
N GLY A 112 -10.99 19.80 -15.67
CA GLY A 112 -9.59 19.84 -16.11
C GLY A 112 -9.23 18.84 -17.23
N ALA A 113 -7.99 18.95 -17.71
CA ALA A 113 -7.48 18.20 -18.86
C ALA A 113 -7.40 16.67 -18.64
N ARG A 114 -7.35 16.23 -17.39
CA ARG A 114 -7.36 14.81 -16.99
C ARG A 114 -8.64 14.45 -16.24
N SER A 115 -9.75 15.06 -16.65
CA SER A 115 -11.05 14.83 -16.02
C SER A 115 -11.48 13.37 -16.15
N ARG A 116 -12.27 12.91 -15.18
CA ARG A 116 -12.94 11.61 -15.15
C ARG A 116 -12.04 10.38 -14.98
N GLN A 117 -10.77 10.56 -14.60
CA GLN A 117 -9.86 9.46 -14.26
C GLN A 117 -9.38 9.58 -12.81
N TRP A 118 -9.25 8.43 -12.14
CA TRP A 118 -8.55 8.36 -10.86
C TRP A 118 -7.06 8.57 -11.08
N ARG A 119 -6.44 9.38 -10.23
CA ARG A 119 -5.02 9.72 -10.30
C ARG A 119 -4.37 9.52 -8.94
N ALA A 120 -3.25 8.82 -8.92
CA ALA A 120 -2.45 8.68 -7.72
C ALA A 120 -2.06 10.06 -7.16
N ILE A 121 -2.28 10.23 -5.87
CA ILE A 121 -1.78 11.34 -5.06
C ILE A 121 -0.98 10.75 -3.89
N PRO A 122 -0.12 11.54 -3.23
CA PRO A 122 0.61 11.06 -2.06
C PRO A 122 -0.34 10.51 -0.99
N GLY A 123 0.09 9.41 -0.35
CA GLY A 123 -0.54 8.89 0.86
C GLY A 123 -0.41 9.87 2.03
N HIS A 124 -1.20 9.64 3.07
CA HIS A 124 -1.20 10.48 4.26
C HIS A 124 -0.27 9.88 5.33
N ALA A 125 0.95 10.42 5.45
CA ALA A 125 1.99 9.87 6.31
C ALA A 125 1.54 9.64 7.76
N SER A 126 0.76 10.56 8.35
CA SER A 126 0.28 10.39 9.73
C SER A 126 -0.73 9.25 9.88
N GLU A 127 -1.47 8.90 8.83
CA GLU A 127 -2.40 7.76 8.86
C GLU A 127 -1.64 6.43 8.70
N GLU A 128 -0.62 6.40 7.85
CA GLU A 128 0.30 5.27 7.74
C GLU A 128 1.04 5.00 9.07
N GLU A 129 1.54 6.06 9.72
CA GLU A 129 2.17 6.00 11.04
C GLU A 129 1.19 5.52 12.11
N ALA A 130 -0.04 6.03 12.11
CA ALA A 130 -1.07 5.62 13.07
C ALA A 130 -1.42 4.14 12.93
N LEU A 131 -1.51 3.63 11.70
CA LEU A 131 -1.77 2.22 11.44
C LEU A 131 -0.57 1.35 11.84
N ALA A 132 0.67 1.75 11.51
CA ALA A 132 1.86 1.03 11.96
C ALA A 132 1.98 1.01 13.50
N ALA A 133 1.63 2.11 14.16
CA ALA A 133 1.57 2.20 15.62
C ALA A 133 0.46 1.31 16.21
N ALA A 134 -0.69 1.19 15.54
CA ALA A 134 -1.76 0.27 15.95
C ALA A 134 -1.32 -1.20 15.86
N ILE A 135 -0.66 -1.58 14.76
CA ILE A 135 -0.07 -2.93 14.61
C ILE A 135 0.95 -3.18 15.73
N THR A 136 1.85 -2.22 15.97
CA THR A 136 2.87 -2.32 17.04
C THR A 136 2.24 -2.49 18.42
N ARG A 137 1.16 -1.75 18.70
CA ARG A 137 0.43 -1.85 19.97
C ARG A 137 -0.20 -3.24 20.14
N HIS A 138 -0.89 -3.75 19.11
CA HIS A 138 -1.50 -5.08 19.18
C HIS A 138 -0.48 -6.22 19.26
N LEU A 139 0.70 -6.05 18.67
CA LEU A 139 1.81 -6.99 18.85
C LEU A 139 2.28 -7.01 20.31
N LYS A 140 2.43 -5.84 20.94
CA LYS A 140 2.79 -5.74 22.36
C LYS A 140 1.77 -6.39 23.28
N GLU A 141 0.49 -6.21 23.01
CA GLU A 141 -0.60 -6.86 23.75
C GLU A 141 -0.54 -8.40 23.69
N LYS A 142 0.07 -8.96 22.64
CA LYS A 142 0.25 -10.41 22.44
C LYS A 142 1.58 -10.95 23.00
N GLY A 143 2.39 -10.11 23.66
CA GLY A 143 3.69 -10.51 24.22
C GLY A 143 4.83 -10.51 23.20
N CYS A 144 4.65 -9.80 22.10
CA CYS A 144 5.73 -9.30 21.27
C CYS A 144 6.21 -7.92 21.80
#